data_AF-E9HXJ0-F1
#
_entry.id   AF-E9HXJ0-F1
#
_cell.length_a   1.000
_cell.length_b   1.000
_cell.length_c   1.000
_cell.angle_alpha   90.00
_cell.angle_beta   90.00
_cell.angle_gamma   90.00
#
_symmetry.space_group_name_H-M   'P 1'
#
loop_
_entity.id
_entity.type
_entity.pdbx_description
1 polymer ?
#
loop_
_entity_poly.entity_id
_entity_poly.type
_entity_poly.pdbx_seq_one_letter_code
_entity_poly.pdbx_strand_id
1 'polypeptide(L)'
;LKSGLAEVFGTEIVKGKVYSFGGGSKIAFFTWQGCLLELRGKTEAAYVARETPMIIYLNTHAGLEQIRKKADADETKRGPIAMIVGPTDIGKSTVCMLLLNYAV
;
A
#
# COMPACT_ATOMS: atom_id res chain seq x y z
N LEU A 1 -7.80 -9.00 11.30
CA LEU A 1 -6.73 -9.98 11.01
C LEU A 1 -6.70 -11.07 12.09
N LYS A 2 -6.86 -12.35 11.70
CA LYS A 2 -6.84 -13.52 12.61
C LYS A 2 -5.44 -14.16 12.71
N SER A 3 -4.72 -14.26 11.60
CA SER A 3 -3.35 -14.79 11.55
C SER A 3 -2.60 -14.26 10.32
N GLY A 4 -1.27 -14.35 10.33
CA GLY A 4 -0.39 -13.83 9.28
C GLY A 4 -0.21 -12.31 9.36
N LEU A 5 0.26 -11.72 8.26
CA LEU A 5 0.50 -10.28 8.10
C LEU A 5 -0.32 -9.75 6.93
N ALA A 6 -0.92 -8.58 7.10
CA ALA A 6 -1.68 -7.94 6.04
C ALA A 6 -1.52 -6.42 6.13
N GLU A 7 -1.65 -5.76 4.98
CA GLU A 7 -1.60 -4.32 4.85
C GLU A 7 -2.79 -3.81 4.04
N VAL A 8 -3.19 -2.56 4.30
CA VAL A 8 -4.14 -1.81 3.48
C VAL A 8 -3.39 -0.63 2.91
N PHE A 9 -3.15 -0.67 1.60
CA PHE A 9 -2.43 0.39 0.86
C PHE A 9 -1.12 0.81 1.53
N GLY A 10 -0.33 -0.17 1.97
CA GLY A 10 0.96 0.03 2.63
C GLY A 10 0.93 0.23 4.14
N THR A 11 -0.25 0.41 4.76
CA THR A 11 -0.35 0.46 6.24
C THR A 11 -0.58 -0.94 6.81
N GLU A 12 0.28 -1.39 7.72
CA GLU A 12 0.15 -2.69 8.37
C GLU A 12 -1.09 -2.77 9.27
N ILE A 13 -1.78 -3.91 9.23
CA ILE A 13 -2.99 -4.17 9.98
C ILE A 13 -2.69 -4.93 11.27
N VAL A 14 -2.98 -4.30 12.41
CA VAL A 14 -2.83 -4.92 13.73
C VAL A 14 -3.71 -6.17 13.90
N LYS A 15 -3.10 -7.28 14.31
CA LYS A 15 -3.80 -8.53 14.63
C LYS A 15 -4.81 -8.34 15.77
N GLY A 16 -5.99 -8.94 15.64
CA GLY A 16 -7.08 -8.84 16.63
C GLY A 16 -7.83 -7.51 16.66
N LYS A 17 -7.31 -6.44 16.04
CA LYS A 17 -8.02 -5.16 15.93
C LYS A 17 -9.13 -5.22 14.88
N VAL A 18 -10.28 -4.63 15.22
CA VAL A 18 -11.43 -4.47 14.32
C VAL A 18 -11.29 -3.14 13.59
N TYR A 19 -11.45 -3.17 12.26
CA TYR A 19 -11.48 -2.00 11.41
C TYR A 19 -12.86 -1.89 10.78
N SER A 20 -13.52 -0.75 10.97
CA SER A 20 -14.86 -0.48 10.46
C SER A 20 -14.78 0.46 9.27
N PHE A 21 -15.51 0.13 8.21
CA PHE A 21 -15.53 0.90 6.96
C PHE A 21 -16.97 1.31 6.63
N GLY A 22 -17.13 2.56 6.18
CA GLY A 22 -18.44 3.12 5.83
C GLY A 22 -18.99 2.54 4.53
N GLY A 23 -20.28 2.79 4.28
CA GLY A 23 -20.93 2.41 3.02
C GLY A 23 -20.22 3.02 1.80
N GLY A 24 -20.12 2.24 0.71
CA GLY A 24 -19.45 2.65 -0.53
C GLY A 24 -17.92 2.54 -0.52
N SER A 25 -17.31 2.07 0.59
CA SER A 25 -15.87 1.88 0.66
C SER A 25 -15.39 0.76 -0.26
N LYS A 26 -14.39 1.06 -1.09
CA LYS A 26 -13.66 0.07 -1.91
C LYS A 26 -12.26 -0.09 -1.32
N ILE A 27 -11.95 -1.28 -0.82
CA ILE A 27 -10.74 -1.53 -0.04
C ILE A 27 -10.05 -2.78 -0.54
N ALA A 28 -8.73 -2.72 -0.62
CA ALA A 28 -7.89 -3.86 -0.90
C ALA A 28 -7.01 -4.15 0.31
N PHE A 29 -7.08 -5.39 0.79
CA PHE A 29 -6.11 -5.94 1.73
C PHE A 29 -5.07 -6.72 0.94
N PHE A 30 -3.81 -6.49 1.24
CA PHE A 30 -2.71 -7.19 0.60
C PHE A 30 -1.88 -7.94 1.64
N THR A 31 -1.22 -9.02 1.23
CA THR A 31 -0.31 -9.79 2.08
C THR A 31 0.85 -10.33 1.25
N TRP A 32 2.07 -10.18 1.76
CA TRP A 32 3.27 -10.72 1.13
C TRP A 32 3.49 -12.20 1.46
N GLN A 33 3.15 -12.63 2.67
CA GLN A 33 3.44 -13.97 3.19
C GLN A 33 2.18 -14.82 3.45
N GLY A 34 0.98 -14.27 3.22
CA GLY A 34 -0.29 -14.92 3.51
C GLY A 34 -0.90 -14.44 4.84
N CYS A 35 -2.23 -14.41 4.88
CA CYS A 35 -2.99 -14.01 6.06
C CYS A 35 -4.38 -14.66 6.09
N LEU A 36 -5.01 -14.63 7.26
CA LEU A 36 -6.41 -14.96 7.45
C LEU A 36 -7.17 -13.71 7.92
N LEU A 37 -8.12 -13.26 7.11
CA LEU A 37 -8.99 -12.13 7.41
C LEU A 37 -10.41 -12.62 7.72
N GLU A 38 -11.03 -11.98 8.71
CA GLU A 38 -12.45 -12.15 9.00
C GLU A 38 -13.17 -10.89 8.55
N LEU A 39 -14.12 -11.04 7.62
CA LEU A 39 -14.97 -9.96 7.13
C LEU A 39 -16.37 -10.13 7.74
N ARG A 40 -16.92 -9.06 8.30
CA ARG A 40 -18.25 -9.06 8.94
C ARG A 40 -19.13 -8.00 8.31
N GLY A 41 -20.40 -8.34 8.09
CA GLY A 41 -21.39 -7.43 7.51
C GLY A 41 -21.73 -7.74 6.05
N LYS A 42 -22.65 -6.96 5.49
CA LYS A 42 -23.06 -7.10 4.09
C LYS A 42 -22.01 -6.48 3.19
N THR A 43 -21.63 -7.20 2.13
CA THR A 43 -20.73 -6.71 1.09
C THR A 43 -21.38 -6.85 -0.28
N GLU A 44 -21.12 -5.90 -1.17
CA GLU A 44 -21.57 -5.97 -2.55
C GLU A 44 -20.69 -6.94 -3.36
N ALA A 45 -19.38 -6.84 -3.18
CA ALA A 45 -18.40 -7.74 -3.76
C ALA A 45 -17.23 -7.98 -2.79
N ALA A 46 -16.83 -9.23 -2.64
CA ALA A 46 -15.65 -9.63 -1.88
C ALA A 46 -14.99 -10.83 -2.57
N TYR A 47 -13.75 -10.65 -3.02
CA TYR A 47 -12.99 -11.68 -3.71
C TYR A 47 -11.48 -11.51 -3.47
N VAL A 48 -10.71 -12.54 -3.80
CA VAL A 48 -9.25 -12.53 -3.69
C VAL A 48 -8.67 -12.38 -5.09
N ALA A 49 -7.95 -11.28 -5.34
CA ALA A 49 -7.16 -11.09 -6.55
C ALA A 49 -5.76 -11.69 -6.36
N ARG A 50 -5.32 -12.57 -7.27
CA ARG A 50 -3.99 -13.21 -7.21
C ARG A 50 -2.92 -12.42 -7.97
N GLU A 51 -3.31 -11.79 -9.06
CA GLU A 51 -2.41 -10.97 -9.88
C GLU A 51 -2.58 -9.51 -9.50
N THR A 52 -1.52 -8.91 -8.98
CA THR A 52 -1.51 -7.51 -8.55
C THR A 52 -0.19 -6.85 -8.94
N PRO A 53 -0.17 -5.54 -9.22
CA PRO A 53 1.05 -4.80 -9.53
C PRO A 53 1.91 -4.46 -8.29
N MET A 54 1.68 -5.11 -7.14
CA MET A 54 2.32 -4.75 -5.87
C MET A 54 3.85 -4.83 -5.89
N ILE A 55 4.41 -5.79 -6.62
CA ILE A 55 5.87 -5.90 -6.82
C ILE A 55 6.43 -4.67 -7.53
N ILE A 56 5.70 -4.11 -8.50
CA ILE A 56 6.13 -2.91 -9.23
C ILE A 56 6.17 -1.71 -8.28
N TYR A 57 5.16 -1.58 -7.41
CA TYR A 57 5.13 -0.50 -6.41
C TYR A 57 6.25 -0.65 -5.37
N LEU A 58 6.51 -1.87 -4.89
CA LEU A 58 7.61 -2.15 -3.97
C LEU A 58 8.97 -1.81 -4.58
N ASN A 59 9.22 -2.22 -5.83
CA ASN A 59 10.46 -1.90 -6.54
C ASN A 59 10.60 -0.39 -6.77
N THR A 60 9.49 0.31 -7.04
CA THR A 60 9.48 1.77 -7.19
C THR A 60 9.88 2.45 -5.88
N HIS A 61 9.28 2.03 -4.76
CA HIS A 61 9.67 2.52 -3.44
C HIS A 61 11.15 2.25 -3.14
N ALA A 62 11.64 1.02 -3.40
CA ALA A 62 13.04 0.67 -3.19
C ALA A 62 14.00 1.55 -4.03
N GLY A 63 13.63 1.87 -5.28
CA GLY A 63 14.40 2.78 -6.13
C GLY A 63 14.45 4.20 -5.58
N LEU A 64 13.32 4.73 -5.10
CA LEU A 64 13.27 6.04 -4.46
C LEU A 64 14.12 6.07 -3.17
N GLU A 65 14.05 5.02 -2.36
CA GLU A 65 14.83 4.91 -1.13
C GLU A 65 16.35 4.86 -1.39
N GLN A 66 16.78 4.21 -2.47
CA GLN A 66 18.19 4.25 -2.88
C GLN A 66 18.65 5.67 -3.26
N ILE A 67 17.80 6.45 -3.94
CA ILE A 67 18.10 7.86 -4.27
C ILE A 67 18.16 8.69 -2.99
N ARG A 68 17.24 8.46 -2.05
CA ARG A 68 17.20 9.12 -0.74
C ARG A 68 18.50 8.87 0.03
N LYS A 69 18.92 7.62 0.20
CA LYS A 69 20.17 7.26 0.89
C LYS A 69 21.41 7.92 0.27
N LYS A 70 21.46 8.04 -1.05
CA LYS A 70 22.57 8.73 -1.75
C LYS A 70 22.56 10.24 -1.51
N ALA A 71 21.38 10.84 -1.33
CA ALA A 71 21.25 12.25 -0.99
C ALA A 71 21.59 12.50 0.49
N ASP A 72 21.17 11.62 1.41
CA ASP A 72 21.50 11.75 2.84
C ASP A 72 23.01 11.64 3.12
N ALA A 73 23.76 10.94 2.25
CA ALA A 73 25.21 10.84 2.33
C ALA A 73 25.96 12.10 1.83
N ASP A 74 25.26 13.06 1.22
CA ASP A 74 25.83 14.27 0.62
C ASP A 74 24.93 15.46 0.94
N GLU A 75 25.31 16.27 1.93
CA GLU A 75 24.51 17.40 2.43
C GLU A 75 24.14 18.45 1.36
N THR A 76 24.80 18.42 0.20
CA THR A 76 24.48 19.31 -0.93
C THR A 76 23.32 18.81 -1.80
N LYS A 77 22.93 17.53 -1.63
CA LYS A 77 21.91 16.88 -2.44
C LYS A 77 20.56 16.84 -1.71
N ARG A 78 19.49 16.95 -2.49
CA ARG A 78 18.11 16.80 -2.04
C ARG A 78 17.62 15.38 -2.31
N GLY A 79 16.78 14.86 -1.43
CA GLY A 79 16.06 13.60 -1.64
C GLY A 79 15.18 13.61 -2.91
N PRO A 80 14.70 12.43 -3.34
CA PRO A 80 13.95 12.28 -4.59
C PRO A 80 12.63 13.06 -4.57
N ILE A 81 12.27 13.63 -5.72
CA ILE A 81 10.95 14.21 -5.98
C ILE A 81 10.31 13.40 -7.10
N ALA A 82 9.15 12.81 -6.82
CA ALA A 82 8.41 12.00 -7.79
C ALA A 82 7.04 12.63 -8.06
N MET A 83 6.62 12.60 -9.33
CA MET A 83 5.29 13.03 -9.77
C MET A 83 4.55 11.84 -10.38
N ILE A 84 3.33 11.58 -9.91
CA ILE A 84 2.47 10.52 -10.44
C ILE A 84 1.45 11.14 -11.39
N VAL A 85 1.47 10.72 -12.65
CA VAL A 85 0.63 11.27 -13.73
C VAL A 85 -0.15 10.18 -14.45
N GLY A 86 -1.27 10.57 -15.07
CA GLY A 86 -2.10 9.70 -15.88
C GLY A 86 -3.60 10.07 -15.84
N PRO A 87 -4.42 9.46 -16.70
CA PRO A 87 -5.85 9.75 -16.83
C PRO A 87 -6.64 9.49 -15.54
N THR A 88 -7.92 9.89 -15.52
CA THR A 88 -8.83 9.64 -14.39
C THR A 88 -9.00 8.15 -14.11
N ASP A 89 -9.28 7.82 -12.84
CA ASP A 89 -9.68 6.47 -12.40
C ASP A 89 -8.68 5.32 -12.57
N ILE A 90 -7.38 5.61 -12.68
CA ILE A 90 -6.31 4.60 -12.73
C ILE A 90 -5.66 4.28 -11.37
N GLY A 91 -6.21 4.78 -10.27
CA GLY A 91 -5.67 4.50 -8.92
C GLY A 91 -4.44 5.32 -8.51
N LYS A 92 -4.20 6.47 -9.14
CA LYS A 92 -3.05 7.37 -8.81
C LYS A 92 -2.95 7.66 -7.31
N SER A 93 -4.05 8.05 -6.68
CA SER A 93 -4.10 8.36 -5.24
C SER A 93 -3.75 7.16 -4.37
N THR A 94 -4.16 5.96 -4.78
CA THR A 94 -3.82 4.71 -4.08
C THR A 94 -2.33 4.42 -4.13
N VAL A 95 -1.71 4.59 -5.30
CA VAL A 95 -0.25 4.44 -5.46
C VAL A 95 0.50 5.49 -4.65
N CYS A 96 0.07 6.76 -4.67
CA CYS A 96 0.66 7.79 -3.83
C CYS A 96 0.62 7.39 -2.35
N MET A 97 -0.54 6.96 -1.84
CA MET A 97 -0.71 6.59 -0.44
C MET A 97 0.18 5.40 -0.06
N LEU A 98 0.27 4.39 -0.93
CA LEU A 98 1.12 3.23 -0.71
C LEU A 98 2.61 3.60 -0.65
N LEU A 99 3.10 4.40 -1.60
CA LEU A 99 4.50 4.84 -1.61
C LEU A 99 4.83 5.70 -0.39
N LEU A 100 3.90 6.56 0.05
CA LEU A 100 4.06 7.36 1.25
C LEU A 100 4.13 6.48 2.50
N ASN A 101 3.23 5.49 2.63
CA ASN A 101 3.23 4.58 3.77
C ASN A 101 4.49 3.71 3.84
N TYR A 102 5.04 3.29 2.71
CA TYR A 102 6.31 2.56 2.69
C TYR A 102 7.52 3.43 3.05
N ALA A 103 7.43 4.75 2.87
CA ALA A 103 8.53 5.68 3.14
C ALA A 103 8.62 6.16 4.61
N VAL A 104 7.67 5.74 5.46
CA VAL A 104 7.65 5.98 6.91
C VAL A 104 8.50 4.94 7.61
#